data_AF-A0A8J8A4D8-F1
#
_entry.id   AF-A0A8J8A4D8-F1
#
_cell.length_a   1.000
_cell.length_b   1.000
_cell.length_c   1.000
_cell.angle_alpha   90.00
_cell.angle_beta   90.00
_cell.angle_gamma   90.00
#
_symmetry.space_group_name_H-M   'P 1'
#
loop_
_entity.id
_entity.type
_entity.pdbx_description
1 polymer ?
#
loop_
_entity_poly.entity_id
_entity_poly.type
_entity_poly.pdbx_seq_one_letter_code
_entity_poly.pdbx_strand_id
1 'polypeptide(L)'
;MRLEITLPRERFKALKGRDVKAIIEGNLSRVEETLKAEREEFLRGKMGKLEEKLREMEGEIEELREFYEKALRDRELMTAERDRLRKENEELRKAVEERKRELERVHGS
;
A
#
# COMPACT_ATOMS: atom_id res chain seq x y z
N MET A 1 -30.33 -29.46 6.70
CA MET A 1 -30.62 -28.29 7.57
C MET A 1 -32.13 -28.20 7.75
N ARG A 2 -32.62 -28.18 9.00
CA ARG A 2 -34.03 -27.84 9.29
C ARG A 2 -34.09 -26.33 9.52
N LEU A 3 -35.01 -25.66 8.82
CA LEU A 3 -35.28 -24.25 9.01
C LEU A 3 -36.44 -24.12 10.00
N GLU A 4 -36.18 -23.65 11.21
CA GLU A 4 -37.22 -23.37 12.21
C GLU A 4 -37.55 -21.88 12.19
N ILE A 5 -38.82 -21.55 11.92
CA ILE A 5 -39.32 -20.18 11.92
C ILE A 5 -40.09 -19.96 13.21
N THR A 6 -39.48 -19.23 14.15
CA THR A 6 -40.11 -18.87 15.42
C THR A 6 -40.92 -17.59 15.26
N LEU A 7 -42.21 -17.66 15.60
CA LEU A 7 -43.13 -16.53 15.45
C LEU A 7 -43.74 -16.16 16.82
N PRO A 8 -44.00 -14.87 17.07
CA PRO A 8 -44.79 -14.46 18.22
C PRO A 8 -46.18 -15.10 18.21
N ARG A 9 -46.70 -15.44 19.40
CA ARG A 9 -47.99 -16.16 19.58
C ARG A 9 -49.16 -15.51 18.83
N GLU A 10 -49.17 -14.19 18.74
CA GLU A 10 -50.19 -13.40 18.04
C GLU A 10 -50.14 -13.59 16.52
N ARG A 11 -48.94 -13.56 15.92
CA ARG A 11 -48.76 -13.80 14.49
C ARG A 11 -49.03 -15.26 14.12
N PHE A 12 -48.70 -16.19 15.01
CA PHE A 12 -49.05 -17.60 14.82
C PHE A 12 -50.58 -17.82 14.82
N LYS A 13 -51.31 -17.17 15.74
CA LYS A 13 -52.77 -17.20 15.73
C LYS A 13 -53.36 -16.64 14.44
N ALA A 14 -52.77 -15.58 13.88
CA ALA A 14 -53.22 -14.97 12.61
C ALA A 14 -53.01 -15.87 11.38
N LEU A 15 -52.10 -16.85 11.46
CA LEU A 15 -51.84 -17.85 10.42
C LEU A 15 -52.73 -19.09 10.56
N LYS A 16 -53.43 -19.25 11.69
CA LYS A 16 -54.25 -20.42 11.97
C LYS A 16 -55.45 -20.48 11.01
N GLY A 17 -55.56 -21.56 10.24
CA GLY A 17 -56.61 -21.74 9.22
C GLY A 17 -56.29 -21.15 7.85
N ARG A 18 -55.09 -20.60 7.63
CA ARG A 18 -54.60 -20.18 6.31
C ARG A 18 -53.60 -21.19 5.76
N ASP A 19 -53.51 -21.28 4.44
CA ASP A 19 -52.48 -22.07 3.79
C ASP A 19 -51.12 -21.36 3.89
N VAL A 20 -50.36 -21.73 4.90
CA VAL A 20 -49.02 -21.19 5.16
C VAL A 20 -48.06 -21.50 4.01
N LYS A 21 -48.24 -22.64 3.33
CA LYS A 21 -47.38 -23.03 2.21
C LYS A 21 -47.57 -22.08 1.02
N ALA A 22 -48.83 -21.81 0.66
CA ALA A 22 -49.16 -20.85 -0.39
C ALA A 22 -48.68 -19.43 -0.07
N ILE A 23 -48.72 -19.01 1.20
CA ILE A 23 -48.20 -17.70 1.64
C ILE A 23 -46.68 -17.63 1.47
N ILE A 24 -45.95 -18.69 1.83
CA ILE A 24 -44.50 -18.75 1.68
C ILE A 24 -44.12 -18.76 0.19
N GLU A 25 -44.76 -19.62 -0.61
CA GLU A 25 -44.52 -19.70 -2.06
C GLU A 25 -44.85 -18.38 -2.77
N GLY A 26 -45.92 -17.70 -2.36
CA GLY A 26 -46.31 -16.39 -2.92
C GLY A 26 -45.37 -15.23 -2.56
N ASN A 27 -44.53 -15.37 -1.53
CA ASN A 27 -43.56 -14.33 -1.12
C ASN A 27 -42.11 -14.69 -1.46
N LEU A 28 -41.85 -15.89 -1.97
CA LEU A 28 -40.50 -16.41 -2.20
C LEU A 28 -39.70 -15.54 -3.18
N SER A 29 -40.34 -15.08 -4.26
CA SER A 29 -39.72 -14.20 -5.25
C SER A 29 -39.30 -12.85 -4.66
N ARG A 30 -40.14 -12.24 -3.83
CA ARG A 30 -39.82 -10.97 -3.15
C ARG A 30 -38.66 -11.12 -2.19
N VAL A 31 -38.62 -12.21 -1.43
CA VAL A 31 -37.50 -12.49 -0.52
C VAL A 31 -36.20 -12.71 -1.31
N GLU A 32 -36.27 -13.42 -2.44
CA GLU A 32 -35.12 -13.62 -3.31
C GLU A 32 -34.59 -12.29 -3.88
N GLU A 33 -35.48 -11.40 -4.33
CA GLU A 33 -35.13 -10.05 -4.77
C GLU A 33 -34.45 -9.23 -3.66
N THR A 34 -35.00 -9.24 -2.45
CA THR A 34 -34.39 -8.56 -1.30
C THR A 34 -33.00 -9.11 -1.00
N LEU A 35 -32.84 -10.43 -0.96
CA LEU A 35 -31.53 -11.06 -0.70
C LEU A 35 -30.51 -10.76 -1.81
N LYS A 36 -30.95 -10.67 -3.07
CA LYS A 36 -30.08 -10.25 -4.18
C LYS A 36 -29.62 -8.81 -4.01
N ALA A 37 -30.53 -7.90 -3.65
CA ALA A 37 -30.21 -6.50 -3.42
C ALA A 37 -29.22 -6.32 -2.24
N GLU A 38 -29.48 -6.99 -1.11
CA GLU A 38 -28.58 -6.97 0.05
C GLU A 38 -27.18 -7.50 -0.30
N ARG A 39 -27.13 -8.59 -1.07
CA ARG A 39 -25.85 -9.14 -1.54
C ARG A 39 -25.12 -8.18 -2.46
N GLU A 40 -25.83 -7.52 -3.37
CA GLU A 40 -25.23 -6.54 -4.28
C GLU A 40 -24.65 -5.36 -3.50
N GLU A 41 -25.40 -4.80 -2.55
CA GLU A 41 -24.95 -3.71 -1.69
C GLU A 41 -23.69 -4.11 -0.89
N PHE A 42 -23.71 -5.30 -0.29
CA PHE A 42 -22.54 -5.84 0.41
C PHE A 42 -21.31 -5.96 -0.49
N LEU A 43 -21.49 -6.45 -1.72
CA LEU A 43 -20.40 -6.58 -2.69
C LEU A 43 -19.88 -5.21 -3.14
N ARG A 44 -20.76 -4.24 -3.40
CA ARG A 44 -20.38 -2.86 -3.73
C ARG A 44 -19.57 -2.22 -2.61
N GLY A 45 -19.98 -2.41 -1.34
CA GLY A 45 -19.23 -1.93 -0.19
C GLY A 45 -17.83 -2.57 -0.10
N LYS A 46 -17.70 -3.86 -0.42
CA LYS A 46 -16.39 -4.51 -0.49
C LYS A 46 -15.52 -4.00 -1.64
N MET A 47 -16.10 -3.77 -2.81
CA MET A 47 -15.38 -3.21 -3.95
C MET A 47 -14.82 -1.83 -3.61
N GLY A 48 -15.63 -0.94 -3.04
CA GLY A 48 -15.17 0.41 -2.65
C GLY A 48 -13.97 0.38 -1.72
N LYS A 49 -13.97 -0.49 -0.70
CA LYS A 49 -12.83 -0.67 0.21
C LYS A 49 -11.58 -1.19 -0.50
N LEU A 50 -11.73 -2.07 -1.48
CA LEU A 50 -10.59 -2.58 -2.26
C LEU A 50 -10.04 -1.50 -3.20
N GLU A 51 -10.91 -0.69 -3.81
CA GLU A 51 -10.51 0.43 -4.66
C GLU A 51 -9.80 1.54 -3.89
N GLU A 52 -10.25 1.83 -2.66
CA GLU A 52 -9.57 2.78 -1.77
C GLU A 52 -8.18 2.26 -1.40
N LYS A 53 -8.09 1.01 -0.96
CA LYS A 53 -6.80 0.39 -0.61
C LYS A 53 -5.84 0.32 -1.80
N LEU A 54 -6.36 0.07 -3.00
CA LEU A 54 -5.54 0.07 -4.21
C LEU A 54 -4.94 1.45 -4.47
N ARG A 55 -5.74 2.52 -4.34
CA ARG A 55 -5.28 3.90 -4.51
C ARG A 55 -4.23 4.30 -3.47
N GLU A 56 -4.40 3.89 -2.22
CA GLU A 56 -3.39 4.09 -1.16
C GLU A 56 -2.07 3.42 -1.53
N MET A 57 -2.12 2.14 -1.93
CA MET A 57 -0.92 1.41 -2.34
C MET A 57 -0.23 2.01 -3.57
N GLU A 58 -1.00 2.50 -4.54
CA GLU A 58 -0.46 3.21 -5.71
C GLU A 58 0.28 4.50 -5.29
N GLY A 59 -0.28 5.27 -4.35
CA GLY A 59 0.37 6.46 -3.79
C GLY A 59 1.66 6.12 -3.06
N GLU A 60 1.66 5.11 -2.19
CA GLU A 60 2.87 4.65 -1.48
C GLU A 60 3.99 4.23 -2.44
N ILE A 61 3.63 3.56 -3.56
CA ILE A 61 4.59 3.16 -4.59
C ILE A 61 5.20 4.39 -5.29
N GLU A 62 4.39 5.41 -5.57
CA GLU A 62 4.87 6.63 -6.21
C GLU A 62 5.83 7.40 -5.29
N GLU A 63 5.48 7.56 -4.01
CA GLU A 63 6.36 8.15 -3.01
C GLU A 63 7.70 7.39 -2.89
N LEU A 64 7.64 6.05 -2.89
CA LEU A 64 8.84 5.22 -2.81
C LEU A 64 9.72 5.37 -4.05
N ARG A 65 9.12 5.51 -5.24
CA ARG A 65 9.86 5.77 -6.49
C ARG A 65 10.57 7.10 -6.44
N GLU A 66 9.89 8.17 -6.01
CA GLU A 66 10.52 9.49 -5.87
C GLU A 66 11.67 9.47 -4.87
N PHE A 67 11.47 8.82 -3.72
CA PHE A 67 12.50 8.66 -2.72
C PHE A 67 13.73 7.94 -3.28
N TYR A 68 13.52 6.83 -3.98
CA TYR A 68 14.61 6.06 -4.59
C TYR A 68 15.37 6.87 -5.64
N GLU A 69 14.68 7.64 -6.48
CA GLU A 69 15.30 8.48 -7.48
C GLU A 69 16.14 9.61 -6.86
N LYS A 70 15.65 10.22 -5.77
CA LYS A 70 16.43 11.21 -4.99
C LYS A 70 17.67 10.57 -4.39
N ALA A 71 17.52 9.42 -3.73
CA ALA A 71 18.63 8.70 -3.13
C ALA A 71 19.70 8.29 -4.16
N LEU A 72 19.28 7.91 -5.38
CA LEU A 72 20.20 7.57 -6.46
C LEU A 72 21.02 8.80 -6.90
N ARG A 73 20.36 9.95 -7.09
CA ARG A 73 21.02 11.22 -7.44
C ARG A 73 22.02 11.65 -6.36
N ASP A 74 21.63 11.58 -5.09
CA ASP A 74 22.51 11.92 -3.97
C ASP A 74 23.73 10.99 -3.91
N ARG A 75 23.53 9.69 -4.15
CA ARG A 75 24.63 8.71 -4.21
C ARG A 75 25.60 9.03 -5.33
N GLU A 76 25.11 9.40 -6.51
CA GLU A 76 25.94 9.76 -7.65
C GLU A 76 26.77 11.02 -7.38
N LEU A 77 26.14 12.06 -6.81
CA LEU A 77 26.83 13.28 -6.38
C LEU A 77 27.92 13.00 -5.36
N MET A 78 27.61 12.22 -4.32
CA MET A 78 28.59 11.87 -3.28
C MET A 78 29.75 11.02 -3.83
N THR A 79 29.47 10.14 -4.79
CA THR A 79 30.51 9.33 -5.44
C THR A 79 31.43 10.22 -6.27
N ALA A 80 30.88 11.14 -7.07
CA ALA A 80 31.66 12.08 -7.86
C ALA A 80 32.54 12.98 -6.99
N GLU A 81 31.98 13.53 -5.90
CA GLU A 81 32.73 14.39 -4.98
C GLU A 81 33.85 13.63 -4.27
N ARG A 82 33.58 12.39 -3.81
CA ARG A 82 34.61 11.53 -3.23
C ARG A 82 35.77 11.29 -4.19
N ASP A 83 35.46 11.02 -5.46
CA ASP A 83 36.48 10.73 -6.47
C ASP A 83 37.28 11.99 -6.84
N ARG A 84 36.66 13.17 -6.83
CA ARG A 84 37.35 14.46 -6.95
C ARG A 84 38.31 14.69 -5.79
N LEU A 85 37.85 14.53 -4.54
CA LEU A 85 38.66 14.71 -3.34
C LEU A 85 39.82 13.72 -3.24
N ARG A 86 39.66 12.51 -3.79
CA ARG A 86 40.75 11.53 -3.90
C ARG A 86 41.86 12.04 -4.82
N LYS A 87 41.52 12.53 -6.00
CA LYS A 87 42.49 13.09 -6.95
C LYS A 87 43.22 14.29 -6.36
N GLU A 88 42.48 15.23 -5.77
CA GLU A 88 43.06 16.41 -5.13
C GLU A 88 43.99 16.04 -3.97
N ASN A 89 43.62 15.06 -3.14
CA ASN A 89 44.51 14.56 -2.08
C ASN A 89 45.79 13.93 -2.64
N GLU A 90 45.70 13.16 -3.73
CA GLU A 90 46.89 12.57 -4.36
C GLU A 90 47.84 13.66 -4.90
N GLU A 91 47.30 14.69 -5.53
CA GLU A 91 48.07 15.84 -6.02
C GLU A 91 48.74 16.61 -4.88
N LEU A 92 47.99 16.92 -3.81
CA LEU A 92 48.52 17.59 -2.63
C LEU A 92 49.61 16.76 -1.94
N ARG A 93 49.42 15.44 -1.83
CA ARG A 93 50.45 14.54 -1.26
C ARG A 93 51.73 14.56 -2.09
N LYS A 94 51.64 14.54 -3.42
CA LYS A 94 52.81 14.67 -4.30
C LYS A 94 53.51 16.01 -4.09
N ALA A 95 52.77 17.11 -4.07
CA ALA A 95 53.33 18.45 -3.85
C ALA A 95 54.03 18.57 -2.49
N VAL A 96 53.44 18.00 -1.43
CA VAL A 96 54.05 17.98 -0.09
C VAL A 96 55.34 17.15 -0.07
N GLU A 97 55.35 15.97 -0.67
CA GLU A 97 56.55 15.13 -0.76
C GLU A 97 57.67 15.82 -1.57
N GLU A 98 57.34 16.48 -2.67
CA GLU A 98 58.30 17.27 -3.45
C GLU A 98 58.89 18.41 -2.62
N ARG A 99 58.05 19.19 -1.93
CA ARG A 99 58.51 20.26 -1.03
C ARG A 99 59.38 19.75 0.11
N LYS A 100 59.05 18.59 0.67
CA LYS A 100 59.85 17.96 1.72
C LYS A 100 61.25 17.58 1.19
N ARG A 101 61.32 16.96 0.01
CA ARG A 101 62.60 16.63 -0.65
C ARG A 101 63.43 17.87 -1.01
N GLU A 102 62.79 18.96 -1.44
CA GLU A 102 63.47 20.24 -1.69
C GLU A 102 64.07 20.80 -0.39
N LEU A 103 63.30 20.83 0.70
CA LEU A 103 63.76 21.32 2.00
C LEU A 103 64.91 20.48 2.58
N GLU A 104 64.86 19.15 2.42
CA GLU A 104 65.95 18.24 2.81
C GLU A 104 67.23 18.49 2.01
N ARG A 105 67.13 18.84 0.72
CA ARG A 105 68.29 19.21 -0.11
C ARG A 105 68.89 20.57 0.29
N VAL A 106 68.05 21.53 0.66
CA VAL A 106 68.49 22.90 1.02
C VAL A 106 69.11 22.94 2.43
N HIS A 107 68.58 22.18 3.40
CA HIS A 107 69.09 22.16 4.78
C HIS A 107 70.10 21.04 5.07
N GLY A 108 70.34 20.14 4.11
CA GLY A 108 71.35 19.08 4.19
C GLY A 108 72.73 19.43 3.64
N SER A 109 72.96 20.71 3.26
CA SER A 109 74.28 21.26 2.89
C SER A 109 74.91 22.01 4.04
#